data_AF-T1AG41-F1
#
_entry.id   AF-T1AG41-F1
#
_cell.length_a   1.000
_cell.length_b   1.000
_cell.length_c   1.000
_cell.angle_alpha   90.00
_cell.angle_beta   90.00
_cell.angle_gamma   90.00
#
_symmetry.space_group_name_H-M   'P 1'
#
loop_
_entity.id
_entity.type
_entity.pdbx_description
1 polymer ?
#
loop_
_entity_poly.entity_id
_entity_poly.type
_entity_poly.pdbx_seq_one_letter_code
_entity_poly.pdbx_strand_id
1 'polypeptide(L)' 'ESLASTLELAAEFRGRGAHVWIAAPEGDGQEHLAVPAAVHSACTPIAEIVSFYRAANALALRRGYNPDVPPHLQKVTETL' A
#
# COMPACT_ATOMS: atom_id res chain seq x y z
N GLU A 1 15.19 8.50 9.33
CA GLU A 1 14.24 9.32 10.11
C GLU A 1 12.77 9.10 9.73
N SER A 2 12.42 8.97 8.45
CA SER A 2 11.00 8.84 8.02
C SER A 2 10.26 7.58 8.49
N LEU A 3 10.92 6.41 8.50
CA LEU A 3 10.23 5.15 8.82
C LEU A 3 9.83 5.06 10.31
N ALA A 4 10.73 5.43 11.22
CA ALA A 4 10.48 5.36 12.66
C ALA A 4 9.27 6.22 13.06
N SER A 5 9.22 7.47 12.61
CA SER A 5 8.08 8.35 12.87
C SER A 5 6.78 7.86 12.22
N THR A 6 6.86 7.23 11.04
CA THR A 6 5.69 6.60 10.40
C THR A 6 5.17 5.42 11.22
N LEU A 7 6.05 4.60 11.79
CA LEU A 7 5.68 3.47 12.65
C LEU A 7 5.08 3.93 13.98
N GLU A 8 5.65 4.96 14.59
CA GLU A 8 5.09 5.59 15.81
C GLU A 8 3.68 6.12 15.55
N LEU A 9 3.47 6.84 14.43
CA LEU A 9 2.15 7.33 14.04
C LEU A 9 1.18 6.17 13.81
N ALA A 10 1.61 5.10 13.15
CA ALA A 10 0.77 3.92 12.94
C ALA A 10 0.34 3.27 14.27
N ALA A 11 1.26 3.15 15.22
CA ALA A 11 0.96 2.64 16.56
C ALA A 11 -0.03 3.54 17.31
N GLU A 12 0.12 4.86 17.20
CA GLU A 12 -0.81 5.83 17.79
C GLU A 12 -2.24 5.65 17.25
N PHE A 13 -2.41 5.55 15.93
CA PHE A 13 -3.73 5.33 15.32
C PHE A 13 -4.34 3.98 15.69
N ARG A 14 -3.53 2.91 15.77
CA ARG A 14 -3.99 1.60 16.26
C ARG A 14 -4.43 1.68 17.73
N GLY A 15 -3.70 2.42 18.57
CA GLY A 15 -4.09 2.67 19.97
C GLY A 15 -5.43 3.41 20.11
N ARG A 16 -5.85 4.12 19.07
CA ARG A 16 -7.17 4.79 18.97
C ARG A 16 -8.25 3.90 18.32
N GLY A 17 -7.95 2.64 18.01
CA GLY A 17 -8.89 1.68 17.42
C GLY A 17 -9.00 1.72 15.89
N ALA A 18 -8.10 2.40 15.20
CA ALA A 18 -8.06 2.37 13.74
C ALA A 18 -7.39 1.09 13.22
N HIS A 19 -7.91 0.56 12.11
CA HIS A 19 -7.23 -0.48 11.33
C HIS A 19 -6.20 0.16 10.41
N VAL A 20 -4.92 0.02 10.74
CA VAL A 20 -3.84 0.68 10.01
C VAL A 20 -2.98 -0.37 9.34
N TRP A 21 -2.91 -0.35 8.02
CA TRP A 21 -1.98 -1.19 7.26
C TRP A 21 -0.69 -0.44 6.97
N ILE A 22 0.46 -1.09 7.15
CA ILE A 22 1.77 -0.45 6.96
C ILE A 22 2.62 -1.26 6.00
N ALA A 23 3.16 -0.58 4.98
CA ALA A 23 4.22 -1.10 4.13
C ALA A 23 5.57 -0.77 4.78
N ALA A 24 6.27 -1.80 5.25
CA ALA A 24 7.59 -1.67 5.86
C ALA A 24 8.45 -2.90 5.55
N PRO A 25 9.80 -2.78 5.57
CA PRO A 25 10.71 -3.91 5.36
C PRO A 25 10.51 -5.04 6.38
N GLU A 26 10.18 -4.68 7.62
CA GLU A 26 9.96 -5.59 8.73
C GLU A 26 8.59 -5.33 9.36
N GLY A 27 7.97 -6.39 9.88
CA GLY A 27 6.65 -6.35 10.49
C GLY A 27 6.03 -7.75 10.55
N ASP A 28 4.93 -7.86 11.28
CA ASP A 28 4.15 -9.08 11.41
C ASP A 28 2.64 -8.81 11.39
N GLY A 29 1.86 -9.89 11.30
CA GLY A 29 0.40 -9.84 11.38
C GLY A 29 -0.31 -9.49 10.07
N GLN A 30 -1.65 -9.42 10.14
CA GLN A 30 -2.52 -9.21 8.98
C GLN A 30 -2.53 -7.76 8.47
N GLU A 31 -1.98 -6.83 9.25
CA GLU A 31 -1.93 -5.41 8.95
C GLU A 31 -0.55 -4.97 8.40
N HIS A 32 0.38 -5.91 8.21
CA HIS A 32 1.67 -5.65 7.59
C HIS A 32 1.65 -5.97 6.09
N LEU A 33 2.07 -5.00 5.28
CA LEU A 33 2.25 -5.14 3.84
C LEU A 33 3.74 -5.33 3.56
N ALA A 34 4.15 -6.54 3.21
CA ALA A 34 5.54 -6.87 2.97
C ALA A 34 6.12 -6.09 1.77
N VAL A 35 7.19 -5.34 2.03
CA VAL A 35 7.95 -4.61 1.01
C VAL A 35 9.05 -5.50 0.45
N PRO A 36 9.14 -5.71 -0.87
CA PRO A 36 10.26 -6.44 -1.46
C PRO A 36 11.57 -5.69 -1.23
N ALA A 37 12.66 -6.41 -0.99
CA ALA A 37 13.98 -5.80 -0.85
C ALA A 37 14.40 -5.15 -2.18
N ALA A 38 14.78 -3.87 -2.13
CA ALA A 38 15.35 -3.18 -3.27
C ALA A 38 16.86 -3.47 -3.35
N VAL A 39 17.35 -3.80 -4.56
CA VAL A 39 18.79 -4.06 -4.81
C VAL A 39 19.62 -2.79 -4.64
N HIS A 40 19.03 -1.62 -4.93
CA HIS A 40 19.67 -0.32 -4.81
C HIS A 40 18.73 0.65 -4.07
N SER A 41 19.28 1.52 -3.21
CA SER A 41 18.50 2.45 -2.37
C SER A 41 17.62 3.40 -3.19
N ALA A 42 18.08 3.82 -4.37
CA ALA A 42 17.28 4.62 -5.29
C ALA A 42 16.00 3.91 -5.78
N CYS A 43 15.94 2.58 -5.70
CA CYS A 43 14.77 1.79 -6.08
C CYS A 43 13.83 1.51 -4.90
N THR A 44 14.19 1.91 -3.68
CA THR A 44 13.35 1.70 -2.49
C THR A 44 11.92 2.22 -2.67
N PRO A 45 11.68 3.44 -3.21
CA PRO A 45 10.30 3.93 -3.42
C PRO A 45 9.50 3.07 -4.43
N ILE A 46 10.18 2.53 -5.45
CA ILE A 46 9.57 1.64 -6.44
C ILE A 46 9.22 0.29 -5.80
N ALA A 47 10.06 -0.22 -4.91
CA ALA A 47 9.78 -1.44 -4.18
C ALA A 47 8.61 -1.26 -3.19
N GLU A 48 8.54 -0.12 -2.50
CA GLU A 48 7.47 0.20 -1.55
C GLU A 48 6.09 0.22 -2.21
N ILE A 49 5.95 0.90 -3.37
CA ILE A 49 4.65 1.05 -4.03
C ILE A 49 4.06 -0.28 -4.53
N VAL A 50 4.88 -1.29 -4.80
CA VAL A 50 4.40 -2.64 -5.19
C VAL A 50 3.51 -3.24 -4.10
N SER A 51 3.86 -3.03 -2.83
CA SER A 51 3.09 -3.55 -1.68
C SER A 51 1.68 -2.96 -1.65
N PHE A 52 1.58 -1.64 -1.90
CA PHE A 52 0.30 -0.94 -1.99
C PHE A 52 -0.55 -1.48 -3.15
N TYR A 53 0.01 -1.62 -4.36
CA TYR A 53 -0.75 -2.12 -5.51
C TYR A 53 -1.27 -3.55 -5.29
N ARG A 54 -0.49 -4.42 -4.64
CA ARG A 54 -0.93 -5.77 -4.27
C ARG A 54 -2.11 -5.73 -3.30
N ALA A 55 -2.04 -4.88 -2.27
CA ALA A 55 -3.11 -4.70 -1.30
C ALA A 55 -4.40 -4.15 -1.95
N ALA A 56 -4.26 -3.11 -2.78
CA ALA A 56 -5.39 -2.49 -3.49
C ALA A 56 -6.07 -3.48 -4.44
N ASN A 57 -5.29 -4.26 -5.22
CA ASN A 57 -5.82 -5.31 -6.09
C ASN A 57 -6.59 -6.38 -5.30
N ALA A 58 -6.01 -6.90 -4.22
CA ALA A 58 -6.65 -7.91 -3.39
C ALA A 58 -7.95 -7.38 -2.76
N LEU A 59 -7.97 -6.11 -2.34
CA LEU A 59 -9.16 -5.46 -1.80
C LEU A 59 -10.25 -5.30 -2.87
N ALA A 60 -9.90 -4.87 -4.09
CA ALA A 60 -10.85 -4.72 -5.18
C ALA A 60 -11.56 -6.04 -5.50
N LEU A 61 -10.80 -7.13 -5.65
CA LEU A 61 -11.33 -8.46 -5.92
C LEU A 61 -12.24 -8.95 -4.79
N ARG A 62 -11.83 -8.77 -3.52
CA ARG A 62 -12.66 -9.15 -2.35
C ARG A 62 -13.97 -8.37 -2.27
N ARG A 63 -14.02 -7.16 -2.83
CA ARG A 63 -15.22 -6.34 -2.91
C ARG A 63 -16.05 -6.58 -4.16
N GLY A 64 -15.64 -7.51 -5.04
CA GLY A 64 -16.36 -7.83 -6.28
C GLY A 64 -16.12 -6.84 -7.41
N TYR A 65 -15.06 -6.03 -7.36
CA TYR A 65 -14.68 -5.10 -8.42
C TYR A 65 -13.64 -5.72 -9.36
N ASN A 66 -13.64 -5.28 -10.62
CA ASN A 66 -12.57 -5.55 -11.57
C ASN A 66 -11.51 -4.44 -11.50
N PRO A 67 -10.29 -4.70 -10.99
CA PRO A 67 -9.24 -3.69 -10.89
C PRO A 67 -8.70 -3.22 -12.26
N ASP A 68 -8.86 -4.02 -13.31
CA ASP A 68 -8.43 -3.66 -14.67
C ASP A 68 -9.46 -2.81 -15.43
N VAL A 69 -10.72 -2.81 -14.97
CA VAL A 69 -11.81 -2.01 -15.54
C VAL A 69 -12.51 -1.24 -14.41
N PRO A 70 -11.82 -0.28 -13.77
CA PRO A 70 -12.40 0.50 -12.69
C PRO A 70 -13.55 1.39 -13.19
N PRO A 71 -14.61 1.57 -12.39
CA PRO A 71 -15.75 2.39 -12.79
C PRO A 71 -15.33 3.86 -12.98
N HIS A 72 -15.91 4.51 -13.97
CA HIS A 72 -15.70 5.93 -14.30
C HIS A 72 -14.27 6.32 -14.72
N LEU A 73 -13.41 5.35 -15.01
CA LEU A 73 -12.05 5.59 -15.48
C LEU A 73 -11.85 4.96 -16.85
N GLN A 74 -11.09 5.64 -17.70
CA GLN A 74 -10.55 5.08 -18.91
C GLN A 74 -9.03 5.03 -18.81
N LYS A 75 -8.42 4.09 -19.53
CA LYS A 75 -6.97 3.98 -19.57
C LYS A 75 -6.32 5.24 -20.15
N VAL A 76 -7.01 5.90 -21.09
CA VAL A 76 -6.62 7.17 -21.69
C VAL A 76 -7.73 8.18 -21.38
N THR A 77 -7.35 9.34 -20.84
CA THR A 77 -8.26 10.48 -20.72
C THR A 77 -8.07 11.36 -21.94
N GLU A 78 -9.09 11.45 -22.79
CA GLU A 78 -9.08 12.32 -23.96
C GLU A 78 -9.91 13.58 -23.66
N THR A 79 -9.33 14.75 -23.94
CA THR A 79 -10.05 16.02 -23.92
C THR A 79 -10.36 16.38 -25.37
N LEU A 80 -11.66 16.46 -25.71
CA LEU A 80 -12.15 16.83 -27.04
C LEU A 80 -12.14 18.36 -27.24
#